data_AF-A0A965GAN7-F1
#
_entry.id   AF-A0A965GAN7-F1
#
_cell.length_a   1.000
_cell.length_b   1.000
_cell.length_c   1.000
_cell.angle_alpha   90.00
_cell.angle_beta   90.00
_cell.angle_gamma   90.00
#
_symmetry.space_group_name_H-M   'P 1'
#
loop_
_entity.id
_entity.type
_entity.pdbx_description
1 polymer ?
#
loop_
_entity_poly.entity_id
_entity_poly.type
_entity_poly.pdbx_seq_one_letter_code
_entity_poly.pdbx_strand_id
1 'polypeptide(L)' 'ILGSEAFAERVTSAEIVRDERKGEGPSDHVPVVVDID' A
#
# COMPACT_ATOMS: atom_id res chain seq x y z
N ILE A 1 -3.59 -1.84 5.94
CA ILE A 1 -4.22 -3.04 5.33
C ILE A 1 -4.45 -4.03 6.45
N LEU A 2 -5.65 -4.59 6.59
CA LEU A 2 -5.95 -5.60 7.63
C LEU A 2 -6.07 -6.97 6.96
N GLY A 3 -5.52 -8.00 7.60
CA GLY A 3 -5.50 -9.39 7.12
C GLY A 3 -5.43 -10.39 8.27
N SER A 4 -5.42 -11.69 7.95
CA SER A 4 -5.23 -12.77 8.93
C SER A 4 -3.82 -12.76 9.53
N GLU A 5 -3.60 -13.51 10.60
CA GLU A 5 -2.29 -13.66 11.24
C GLU A 5 -1.23 -14.20 10.24
N ALA A 6 -1.57 -15.27 9.50
CA ALA A 6 -0.69 -15.81 8.45
C ALA A 6 -0.37 -14.81 7.32
N PHE A 7 -1.25 -13.84 7.05
CA PHE A 7 -0.95 -12.76 6.11
C PHE A 7 0.04 -11.77 6.73
N ALA A 8 -0.20 -11.37 7.98
CA ALA A 8 0.67 -10.44 8.71
C ALA A 8 2.10 -10.97 8.86
N GLU A 9 2.28 -12.27 9.08
CA GLU A 9 3.59 -12.92 9.19
C GLU A 9 4.43 -12.85 7.90
N ARG A 10 3.77 -12.75 6.74
CA ARG A 10 4.43 -12.72 5.44
C ARG A 10 4.67 -11.31 4.90
N VAL A 11 4.08 -10.30 5.53
CA VAL A 11 4.27 -8.90 5.12
C VAL A 11 5.68 -8.45 5.55
N THR A 12 6.49 -8.06 4.58
CA THR A 12 7.88 -7.64 4.81
C THR A 12 8.07 -6.12 4.75
N SER A 13 7.17 -5.42 4.06
CA SER A 13 7.18 -3.96 3.97
C SER A 13 5.75 -3.41 3.92
N ALA A 14 5.57 -2.14 4.32
CA ALA A 14 4.32 -1.43 4.17
C ALA A 14 4.58 0.06 3.89
N GLU A 15 3.98 0.59 2.83
CA GLU A 15 4.17 1.97 2.39
C GLU A 15 2.86 2.64 1.97
N ILE A 16 2.80 3.96 2.19
CA ILE A 16 1.79 4.85 1.59
C ILE A 16 2.44 5.59 0.42
N VAL A 17 2.12 5.21 -0.82
CA VAL A 17 2.82 5.69 -2.02
C VAL A 17 2.25 7.04 -2.47
N ARG A 18 2.78 8.13 -1.90
CA ARG A 18 2.25 9.51 -2.12
C ARG A 18 2.68 10.13 -3.44
N ASP A 19 3.77 9.65 -4.04
CA ASP A 19 4.35 10.20 -5.26
C ASP A 19 3.54 9.88 -6.54
N GLU A 20 2.62 8.91 -6.48
CA GLU A 20 1.73 8.56 -7.61
C GLU A 20 0.66 9.63 -7.91
N ARG A 21 0.53 10.68 -7.08
CA ARG A 21 -0.44 11.77 -7.32
C ARG A 21 -0.04 12.74 -8.45
N LYS A 22 0.85 12.34 -9.37
CA LYS A 22 1.35 13.19 -10.47
C LYS A 22 0.56 12.88 -11.76
N GLY A 23 -0.14 13.87 -12.33
CA GLY A 23 -0.92 13.73 -13.57
C GLY A 23 -2.16 14.64 -13.59
N GLU A 24 -2.93 14.63 -14.68
CA GLU A 24 -4.23 15.33 -14.75
C GLU A 24 -5.33 14.49 -14.08
N GLY A 25 -6.06 15.10 -13.15
CA GLY A 25 -7.17 14.47 -12.42
C GLY A 25 -6.76 13.35 -11.44
N PRO A 26 -5.80 13.56 -10.52
CA PRO A 26 -5.42 12.53 -9.56
C PRO A 26 -6.56 12.26 -8.57
N SER A 27 -6.70 11.01 -8.14
CA SER A 27 -7.59 10.62 -7.05
C SER A 27 -7.28 11.38 -5.75
N ASP A 28 -8.29 11.57 -4.90
CA ASP A 28 -8.13 12.11 -3.54
C ASP A 28 -7.53 11.10 -2.56
N HIS A 29 -7.51 9.82 -2.94
CA HIS A 29 -6.92 8.74 -2.16
C HIS A 29 -5.51 8.41 -2.67
N VAL A 30 -4.66 7.95 -1.75
CA VAL A 30 -3.32 7.42 -2.07
C VAL A 30 -3.31 5.90 -1.96
N PRO A 31 -2.53 5.20 -2.80
CA PRO A 31 -2.31 3.79 -2.65
C PRO A 31 -1.62 3.48 -1.33
N VAL A 32 -1.97 2.32 -0.77
CA VAL A 32 -1.24 1.67 0.32
C VAL A 32 -0.81 0.32 -0.19
N VAL A 33 0.49 0.04 -0.13
CA VAL A 33 1.11 -1.16 -0.70
C VAL A 33 1.85 -1.91 0.41
N VAL A 34 1.87 -3.23 0.31
CA VAL A 34 2.66 -4.12 1.16
C VAL A 34 3.40 -5.11 0.28
N ASP A 35 4.64 -5.40 0.62
CA ASP A 35 5.39 -6.50 0.01
C ASP A 35 5.23 -7.77 0.84
N ILE A 36 5.24 -8.93 0.16
CA ILE A 36 5.01 -10.24 0.75
C ILE A 36 6.08 -11.21 0.25
N ASP A 37 6.67 -11.98 1.16
CA ASP A 37 7.57 -13.11 0.85
C ASP A 37 6.81 -14.44 0.72
#